data_AF-A0A7X8CM47-F1
#
_entry.id   AF-A0A7X8CM47-F1
#
_cell.length_a   1.000
_cell.length_b   1.000
_cell.length_c   1.000
_cell.angle_alpha   90.00
_cell.angle_beta   90.00
_cell.angle_gamma   90.00
#
_symmetry.space_group_name_H-M   'P 1'
#
loop_
_entity.id
_entity.type
_entity.pdbx_description
1 polymer ?
#
loop_
_entity_poly.entity_id
_entity_poly.type
_entity_poly.pdbx_seq_one_letter_code
_entity_poly.pdbx_strand_id
1 'polypeptide(L)'
;MTTKIDVSLGHIQKTLFLPLWGRAMESKKPHPLLIDDLAVKIIDSVNFDFSLMSKNLDDIIQIAWIKRSLICDQIINKFLSHNPKGTIINIGCGLDTTFERIDNGYLTWYDLDLPDVIELRRKFIKESVRRKFIASSFLEKAW
;
A
#
# COMPACT_ATOMS: atom_id res chain seq x y z
N MET A 1 3.03 25.43 -5.28
CA MET A 1 2.33 24.58 -6.25
C MET A 1 3.12 23.29 -6.35
N THR A 2 2.61 22.19 -5.79
CA THR A 2 3.26 20.89 -5.83
C THR A 2 3.02 20.28 -7.22
N THR A 3 4.09 20.04 -7.97
CA THR A 3 4.03 19.39 -9.29
C THR A 3 3.48 17.98 -9.09
N LYS A 4 2.34 17.65 -9.70
CA LYS A 4 1.77 16.30 -9.65
C LYS A 4 2.66 15.34 -10.42
N ILE A 5 2.73 14.09 -9.97
CA ILE A 5 3.50 13.03 -10.62
C ILE A 5 2.66 12.47 -11.76
N ASP A 6 3.14 12.61 -12.99
CA ASP A 6 2.60 11.88 -14.14
C ASP A 6 3.06 10.43 -14.07
N VAL A 7 2.08 9.53 -14.16
CA VAL A 7 2.34 8.09 -14.16
C VAL A 7 1.79 7.51 -15.45
N SER A 8 2.70 7.02 -16.31
CA SER A 8 2.32 6.18 -17.45
C SER A 8 1.85 4.83 -16.90
N LEU A 9 0.54 4.70 -16.69
CA LEU A 9 -0.08 3.51 -16.10
C LEU A 9 -0.62 2.60 -17.21
N GLY A 10 -0.05 1.41 -17.36
CA GLY A 10 -0.74 0.31 -18.03
C GLY A 10 -1.95 -0.16 -17.21
N HIS A 11 -2.73 -1.11 -17.76
CA HIS A 11 -3.96 -1.58 -17.10
C HIS A 11 -3.72 -2.18 -15.72
N ILE A 12 -2.64 -2.94 -15.52
CA ILE A 12 -2.28 -3.54 -14.23
C ILE A 12 -1.98 -2.43 -13.20
N GLN A 13 -1.21 -1.43 -13.59
CA GLN A 13 -0.82 -0.35 -12.68
C GLN A 13 -2.03 0.50 -12.26
N LYS A 14 -3.08 0.63 -13.09
CA LYS A 14 -4.34 1.28 -12.70
C LYS A 14 -5.05 0.53 -11.57
N THR A 15 -5.04 -0.80 -11.59
CA THR A 15 -5.73 -1.59 -10.55
C THR A 15 -5.08 -1.47 -9.17
N LEU A 16 -3.76 -1.23 -9.11
CA LEU A 16 -3.04 -1.03 -7.84
C LEU A 16 -3.56 0.18 -7.05
N PHE A 17 -4.07 1.19 -7.76
CA PHE A 17 -4.63 2.38 -7.13
C PHE A 17 -6.03 2.18 -6.56
N LEU A 18 -6.78 1.15 -6.96
CA LEU A 18 -8.14 0.90 -6.47
C LEU A 18 -8.19 0.74 -4.93
N PRO A 19 -7.49 -0.25 -4.34
CA PRO A 19 -7.49 -0.41 -2.89
C PRO A 19 -6.80 0.75 -2.16
N LEU A 20 -5.81 1.39 -2.79
CA LEU A 20 -5.14 2.57 -2.23
C LEU A 20 -6.10 3.76 -2.12
N TRP A 21 -6.85 4.03 -3.20
CA TRP A 21 -7.87 5.07 -3.25
C TRP A 21 -8.96 4.82 -2.20
N GLY A 22 -9.41 3.57 -2.06
CA GLY A 22 -10.39 3.19 -1.04
C GLY A 22 -9.94 3.56 0.37
N ARG A 23 -8.68 3.26 0.73
CA ARG A 23 -8.07 3.64 2.02
C ARG A 23 -7.90 5.15 2.19
N ALA A 24 -7.49 5.86 1.14
CA ALA A 24 -7.37 7.31 1.17
C ALA A 24 -8.71 7.99 1.40
N MET A 25 -9.78 7.52 0.75
CA MET A 25 -11.13 8.08 0.94
C MET A 25 -11.69 7.75 2.33
N GLU A 26 -11.47 6.53 2.83
CA GLU A 26 -11.84 6.15 4.20
C GLU A 26 -11.15 7.07 5.21
N SER A 27 -9.85 7.31 5.04
CA SER A 27 -9.05 8.16 5.94
C SER A 27 -9.52 9.62 5.98
N LYS A 28 -10.18 10.09 4.92
CA LYS A 28 -10.73 11.46 4.81
C LYS A 28 -12.12 11.60 5.44
N LYS A 29 -12.76 10.53 5.90
CA LYS A 29 -14.08 10.59 6.56
C LYS A 29 -13.97 11.25 7.95
N PRO A 30 -15.05 11.85 8.49
CA PRO A 30 -15.07 12.40 9.84
C PRO A 30 -14.80 11.37 10.94
N HIS A 31 -15.22 10.13 10.72
CA HIS A 31 -15.05 8.99 11.64
C HIS A 31 -14.48 7.78 10.87
N PRO A 32 -13.18 7.81 10.55
CA PRO A 32 -12.56 6.78 9.70
C PRO A 32 -12.41 5.46 10.46
N LEU A 33 -12.69 4.34 9.79
CA LEU A 33 -12.42 2.99 10.29
C LEU A 33 -10.92 2.64 10.24
N LEU A 34 -10.18 3.28 9.34
CA LEU A 34 -8.74 3.12 9.13
C LEU A 34 -8.15 4.48 8.74
N ILE A 35 -7.01 4.83 9.33
CA ILE A 35 -6.24 6.03 8.99
C ILE A 35 -4.98 5.60 8.23
N ASP A 36 -4.81 6.10 7.02
CA ASP A 36 -3.71 5.81 6.11
C ASP A 36 -3.23 7.10 5.43
N ASP A 37 -2.46 7.90 6.16
CA ASP A 37 -1.99 9.21 5.71
C ASP A 37 -1.09 9.13 4.48
N LEU A 38 -0.33 8.04 4.33
CA LEU A 38 0.50 7.85 3.14
C LEU A 38 -0.37 7.57 1.91
N ALA A 39 -1.43 6.76 2.03
CA ALA A 39 -2.38 6.58 0.92
C ALA A 39 -3.00 7.91 0.48
N VAL A 40 -3.40 8.77 1.43
CA VAL A 40 -3.90 10.11 1.12
C VAL A 40 -2.86 10.93 0.33
N LYS A 41 -1.63 11.00 0.83
CA LYS A 41 -0.53 11.73 0.16
C LYS A 41 -0.28 11.23 -1.25
N ILE A 42 -0.27 9.91 -1.45
CA ILE A 42 -0.03 9.32 -2.77
C ILE A 42 -1.15 9.69 -3.73
N ILE A 43 -2.42 9.46 -3.35
CA ILE A 43 -3.58 9.76 -4.18
C ILE A 43 -3.64 11.25 -4.57
N ASP A 44 -3.34 12.15 -3.62
CA ASP A 44 -3.37 13.58 -3.87
C ASP A 44 -2.20 14.06 -4.76
N SER A 45 -1.09 13.30 -4.81
CA SER A 45 0.10 13.61 -5.62
C SER A 45 0.03 13.14 -7.07
N VAL A 46 -0.89 12.24 -7.41
CA VAL A 46 -0.96 11.61 -8.74
C VAL A 46 -1.85 12.43 -9.67
N ASN A 47 -1.39 12.64 -10.91
CA ASN A 47 -2.20 13.25 -11.96
C ASN A 47 -3.09 12.21 -12.66
N PHE A 48 -4.07 11.67 -11.94
CA PHE A 48 -5.00 10.66 -12.45
C PHE A 48 -6.43 10.99 -12.03
N ASP A 49 -7.39 10.80 -12.96
CA ASP A 49 -8.81 11.02 -12.66
C ASP A 49 -9.42 9.80 -11.95
N PHE A 50 -9.37 9.83 -10.62
CA PHE A 50 -9.98 8.81 -9.76
C PHE A 50 -11.53 8.86 -9.74
N SER A 51 -12.17 9.87 -10.33
CA SER A 51 -13.64 9.97 -10.34
C SER A 51 -14.31 8.88 -11.18
N LEU A 52 -13.58 8.34 -12.17
CA LEU A 52 -13.99 7.17 -12.95
C LEU A 52 -14.00 5.90 -12.11
N MET A 53 -13.11 5.80 -11.13
CA MET A 53 -13.07 4.66 -10.21
C MET A 53 -14.22 4.75 -9.21
N SER A 54 -14.45 5.93 -8.63
CA SER A 54 -15.51 6.13 -7.63
C SER A 54 -16.92 5.86 -8.17
N LYS A 55 -17.18 6.13 -9.46
CA LYS A 55 -18.51 5.94 -10.08
C LYS A 55 -18.90 4.47 -10.26
N ASN A 56 -17.93 3.57 -10.37
CA ASN A 56 -18.16 2.15 -10.70
C ASN A 56 -17.90 1.21 -9.51
N LEU A 57 -17.52 1.75 -8.36
CA LEU A 57 -17.17 0.98 -7.17
C LEU A 57 -18.34 0.90 -6.21
N ASP A 58 -18.78 -0.32 -5.93
CA ASP A 58 -19.75 -0.60 -4.87
C ASP A 58 -19.13 -0.32 -3.50
N ASP A 59 -19.89 0.32 -2.61
CA ASP A 59 -19.51 0.61 -1.22
C ASP A 59 -19.03 -0.65 -0.49
N ILE A 60 -19.63 -1.82 -0.80
CA ILE A 60 -19.24 -3.11 -0.22
C ILE A 60 -17.77 -3.44 -0.55
N ILE A 61 -17.31 -3.13 -1.76
CA ILE A 61 -15.92 -3.38 -2.19
C ILE A 61 -14.96 -2.49 -1.41
N GLN A 62 -15.30 -1.21 -1.22
CA GLN A 62 -14.49 -0.31 -0.42
C GLN A 62 -14.37 -0.81 1.01
N ILE A 63 -15.50 -1.17 1.64
CA ILE A 63 -15.52 -1.74 3.00
C ILE A 63 -14.66 -2.99 3.08
N ALA A 64 -14.71 -3.88 2.10
CA ALA A 64 -13.90 -5.09 2.05
C ALA A 64 -12.39 -4.76 2.03
N TRP A 65 -11.95 -3.75 1.30
CA TRP A 65 -10.54 -3.32 1.31
C TRP A 65 -10.10 -2.75 2.65
N ILE A 66 -10.96 -1.96 3.31
CA ILE A 66 -10.67 -1.42 4.64
C ILE A 66 -10.58 -2.55 5.66
N LYS A 67 -11.55 -3.48 5.65
CA LYS A 67 -11.53 -4.64 6.55
C LYS A 67 -10.34 -5.56 6.31
N ARG A 68 -9.97 -5.82 5.06
CA ARG A 68 -8.74 -6.56 4.74
C ARG A 68 -7.51 -5.91 5.37
N SER A 69 -7.37 -4.59 5.23
CA SER A 69 -6.23 -3.85 5.78
C SER A 69 -6.20 -3.93 7.31
N LEU A 70 -7.33 -3.74 7.98
CA LEU A 70 -7.43 -3.86 9.45
C LEU A 70 -7.07 -5.27 9.94
N ILE A 71 -7.57 -6.31 9.27
CA ILE A 71 -7.28 -7.71 9.63
C ILE A 71 -5.78 -8.02 9.44
N CYS A 72 -5.18 -7.58 8.32
CA CYS A 72 -3.75 -7.72 8.09
C CYS A 72 -2.93 -7.03 9.17
N ASP A 73 -3.25 -5.77 9.50
CA ASP A 73 -2.57 -5.01 10.55
C ASP A 73 -2.68 -5.71 11.91
N GLN A 74 -3.86 -6.26 12.25
CA GLN A 74 -4.08 -7.02 13.49
C GLN A 74 -3.24 -8.30 13.55
N ILE A 75 -3.19 -9.08 12.47
CA ILE A 75 -2.40 -10.32 12.39
C ILE A 75 -0.92 -10.01 12.55
N ILE A 76 -0.42 -8.99 11.85
CA ILE A 76 0.98 -8.57 11.92
C ILE A 76 1.32 -8.07 13.33
N ASN A 77 0.50 -7.20 13.91
CA ASN A 77 0.73 -6.69 15.27
C ASN A 77 0.72 -7.82 16.32
N LYS A 78 -0.17 -8.82 16.17
CA LYS A 78 -0.18 -10.00 17.05
C LYS A 78 1.10 -10.83 16.90
N PHE A 79 1.63 -10.97 15.69
CA PHE A 79 2.92 -11.62 15.48
C PHE A 79 4.06 -10.83 16.13
N LEU A 80 4.09 -9.51 15.93
CA LEU A 80 5.13 -8.61 16.44
C LEU A 80 5.09 -8.44 17.96
N SER A 81 3.94 -8.59 18.61
CA SER A 81 3.85 -8.56 20.07
C SER A 81 4.63 -9.71 20.72
N HIS A 82 4.77 -10.84 20.02
CA HIS A 82 5.56 -11.99 20.44
C HIS A 82 6.97 -11.98 19.82
N ASN A 83 7.16 -11.26 18.71
CA ASN A 83 8.41 -11.19 17.95
C ASN A 83 8.73 -9.73 17.57
N PRO A 84 9.17 -8.87 18.52
CA PRO A 84 9.32 -7.43 18.24
C PRO A 84 10.29 -7.10 17.10
N LYS A 85 11.31 -7.95 16.89
CA LYS A 85 12.30 -7.85 15.80
C LYS A 85 11.97 -8.78 14.62
N GLY A 86 10.72 -9.23 14.51
CA GLY A 86 10.27 -10.17 13.49
C GLY A 86 10.47 -9.61 12.08
N THR A 87 10.54 -10.53 11.11
CA THR A 87 10.61 -10.19 9.69
C THR A 87 9.24 -10.43 9.04
N ILE A 88 8.76 -9.43 8.30
CA ILE A 88 7.53 -9.53 7.50
C ILE A 88 7.89 -9.43 6.03
N ILE A 89 7.32 -10.34 5.23
CA ILE A 89 7.45 -10.34 3.76
C ILE A 89 6.07 -10.07 3.17
N ASN A 90 5.93 -8.93 2.51
CA ASN A 90 4.72 -8.49 1.84
C ASN A 90 4.80 -8.85 0.36
N ILE A 91 4.14 -9.95 -0.02
CA ILE A 91 4.19 -10.54 -1.36
C ILE A 91 3.07 -9.92 -2.23
N GLY A 92 3.41 -9.51 -3.45
CA GLY A 92 2.47 -8.75 -4.29
C GLY A 92 2.19 -7.39 -3.67
N CYS A 93 3.24 -6.71 -3.19
CA CYS A 93 3.12 -5.55 -2.31
C CYS A 93 2.37 -4.38 -2.95
N GLY A 94 2.35 -4.25 -4.28
CA GLY A 94 1.72 -3.14 -4.97
C GLY A 94 2.07 -1.77 -4.37
N LEU A 95 1.03 -0.99 -4.08
CA LEU A 95 1.10 0.27 -3.34
C LEU A 95 0.62 0.12 -1.89
N ASP A 96 0.80 -1.06 -1.28
CA ASP A 96 0.47 -1.27 0.13
C ASP A 96 1.32 -0.38 1.05
N THR A 97 0.67 0.22 2.04
CA THR A 97 1.20 1.20 2.99
C THR A 97 1.14 0.68 4.44
N THR A 98 0.85 -0.61 4.66
CA THR A 98 0.74 -1.25 5.99
C THR A 98 1.95 -0.96 6.87
N PHE A 99 3.18 -1.00 6.32
CA PHE A 99 4.41 -0.69 7.07
C PHE A 99 4.29 0.61 7.87
N GLU A 100 3.72 1.68 7.30
CA GLU A 100 3.60 2.98 7.97
C GLU A 100 2.65 2.95 9.18
N ARG A 101 1.72 1.99 9.23
CA ARG A 101 0.73 1.84 10.31
C ARG A 101 1.18 0.86 11.40
N ILE A 102 2.05 -0.10 11.07
CA ILE A 102 2.46 -1.18 11.98
C ILE A 102 3.90 -1.06 12.48
N ASP A 103 4.65 -0.07 12.01
CA ASP A 103 6.06 0.06 12.37
C ASP A 103 6.24 0.26 13.88
N ASN A 104 6.96 -0.68 14.51
CA ASN A 104 7.28 -0.66 15.93
C ASN A 104 8.71 -0.15 16.22
N GLY A 105 9.46 0.27 15.20
CA GLY A 105 10.84 0.72 15.33
C GLY A 105 11.89 -0.39 15.25
N TYR A 106 11.49 -1.67 15.27
CA TYR A 106 12.39 -2.81 15.42
C TYR A 106 12.28 -3.86 14.31
N LEU A 107 11.09 -4.01 13.70
CA LEU A 107 10.83 -5.04 12.69
C LEU A 107 11.67 -4.84 11.43
N THR A 108 11.86 -5.94 10.68
CA THR A 108 12.40 -5.91 9.30
C THR A 108 11.26 -6.21 8.31
N TRP A 109 11.21 -5.48 7.21
CA TRP A 109 10.15 -5.53 6.22
C TRP A 109 10.71 -5.69 4.80
N TYR A 110 10.17 -6.64 4.06
CA TYR A 110 10.45 -6.84 2.64
C TYR A 110 9.18 -6.67 1.83
N ASP A 111 9.21 -5.79 0.84
CA ASP A 111 8.16 -5.66 -0.17
C ASP A 111 8.62 -6.37 -1.44
N LEU A 112 7.90 -7.43 -1.85
CA LEU A 112 8.20 -8.24 -3.02
C LEU A 112 7.10 -8.08 -4.06
N ASP A 113 7.47 -7.68 -5.28
CA ASP A 113 6.56 -7.62 -6.43
C ASP A 113 7.34 -7.58 -7.75
N LEU A 114 6.61 -7.63 -8.87
CA LEU A 114 7.18 -7.52 -10.20
C LEU A 114 8.00 -6.22 -10.37
N PRO A 115 9.06 -6.24 -11.20
CA PRO A 115 9.96 -5.10 -11.33
C PRO A 115 9.29 -3.76 -11.67
N ASP A 116 8.28 -3.76 -12.55
CA ASP A 116 7.54 -2.56 -12.94
C ASP A 116 6.65 -2.02 -11.81
N VAL A 117 6.10 -2.92 -10.98
CA VAL A 117 5.35 -2.55 -9.77
C VAL A 117 6.27 -1.92 -8.73
N ILE A 118 7.44 -2.50 -8.50
CA ILE A 118 8.43 -1.95 -7.57
C ILE A 118 8.97 -0.60 -8.08
N GLU A 119 9.20 -0.45 -9.38
CA GLU A 119 9.58 0.84 -9.98
C GLU A 119 8.52 1.91 -9.72
N LEU A 120 7.24 1.59 -9.90
CA LEU A 120 6.14 2.48 -9.57
C LEU A 120 6.11 2.81 -8.08
N ARG A 121 6.24 1.82 -7.21
CA ARG A 121 6.26 1.97 -5.75
C ARG A 121 7.34 2.95 -5.29
N ARG A 122 8.54 2.92 -5.90
CA ARG A 122 9.66 3.82 -5.58
C ARG A 122 9.37 5.30 -5.81
N LYS A 123 8.37 5.64 -6.65
CA LYS A 123 7.95 7.04 -6.84
C LYS A 123 7.27 7.63 -5.60
N PHE A 124 6.77 6.78 -4.71
CA PHE A 124 5.89 7.17 -3.61
C PHE A 124 6.40 6.71 -2.23
N ILE A 125 7.07 5.57 -2.19
CA ILE A 125 7.44 4.85 -0.96
C ILE A 125 8.95 4.61 -0.99
N LYS A 126 9.65 4.94 0.10
CA LYS A 126 11.12 4.88 0.18
C LYS A 126 11.62 3.66 0.94
N GLU A 127 12.68 3.02 0.47
CA GLU A 127 13.39 2.04 1.29
C GLU A 127 14.03 2.69 2.52
N SER A 128 14.31 1.89 3.54
CA SER A 128 15.03 2.30 4.74
C SER A 128 16.02 1.21 5.15
N VAL A 129 16.66 1.35 6.32
CA VAL A 129 17.46 0.26 6.90
C VAL A 129 16.56 -0.95 7.21
N ARG A 130 15.30 -0.72 7.58
CA ARG A 130 14.34 -1.75 8.02
C ARG A 130 13.29 -2.12 6.98
N ARG A 131 13.20 -1.40 5.85
CA ARG A 131 12.32 -1.72 4.72
C ARG A 131 13.12 -1.84 3.43
N LYS A 132 13.06 -3.01 2.79
CA LYS A 132 13.74 -3.30 1.51
C LYS A 132 12.75 -3.71 0.43
N PHE A 133 13.05 -3.35 -0.81
CA PHE A 133 12.25 -3.72 -1.96
C PHE A 133 12.94 -4.82 -2.77
N ILE A 134 12.18 -5.85 -3.14
CA ILE A 134 12.63 -6.95 -3.96
C ILE A 134 11.81 -6.93 -5.26
N ALA A 135 12.50 -6.61 -6.36
CA ALA A 135 11.93 -6.53 -7.70
C ALA A 135 12.04 -7.90 -8.39
N SER A 136 11.10 -8.79 -8.10
CA SER A 136 11.09 -10.16 -8.63
C SER A 136 9.68 -10.74 -8.59
N SER A 137 9.40 -11.69 -9.48
CA SER A 137 8.23 -12.55 -9.32
C SER A 137 8.40 -13.47 -8.11
N PHE A 138 7.34 -13.61 -7.31
CA PHE A 138 7.30 -14.57 -6.20
C PHE A 138 7.49 -16.03 -6.64
N LEU A 139 7.24 -16.33 -7.92
CA LEU A 139 7.43 -17.67 -8.48
C LEU A 139 8.91 -18.00 -8.78
N GLU A 140 9.78 -17.00 -8.81
CA GLU A 140 11.22 -17.21 -9.00
C GLU A 140 11.85 -17.69 -7.69
N LYS A 141 12.93 -18.47 -7.76
CA LYS A 141 13.63 -18.96 -6.55
C LYS A 141 14.73 -18.02 -6.07
N ALA A 142 15.07 -17.01 -6.87
CA ALA A 142 16.26 -16.17 -6.67
C ALA A 142 15.99 -14.91 -5.81
N TRP A 143 14.73 -14.66 -5.43
CA TRP A 143 14.38 -13.56 -4.54
C TRP A 143 14.67 -13.88 -3.08
#